data_AF-A0A1D7MQS9-F1
#
_entry.id   AF-A0A1D7MQS9-F1
#
_cell.length_a   1.000
_cell.length_b   1.000
_cell.length_c   1.000
_cell.angle_alpha   90.00
_cell.angle_beta   90.00
_cell.angle_gamma   90.00
#
_symmetry.space_group_name_H-M   'P 1'
#
loop_
_entity.id
_entity.type
_entity.pdbx_description
1 polymer ?
#
loop_
_entity_poly.entity_id
_entity_poly.type
_entity_poly.pdbx_seq_one_letter_code
_entity_poly.pdbx_strand_id
1 'polypeptide(L)'
;MEHWKTMNITGISRIEKCVAEFQVWELNKIPFGKFKVKVYERPNGTFAGFTNIQLKSLEDDSAESGVGFGKTISETLEDTVKYFMGMLNARDNLSEDDFDWSHPDDF
;
A
#
# COMPACT_ATOMS: atom_id res chain seq x y z
N MET A 1 16.18 19.34 -10.27
CA MET A 1 15.33 19.09 -9.10
C MET A 1 13.88 19.18 -9.59
N GLU A 2 13.05 18.14 -9.41
CA GLU A 2 11.69 18.16 -9.95
C GLU A 2 10.84 19.19 -9.18
N HIS A 3 10.15 20.09 -9.90
CA HIS A 3 9.47 21.27 -9.33
C HIS A 3 8.43 20.92 -8.26
N TRP A 4 7.78 19.75 -8.34
CA TRP A 4 6.75 19.33 -7.38
C TRP A 4 7.27 19.09 -5.97
N LYS A 5 8.55 18.73 -5.81
CA LYS A 5 9.15 18.43 -4.49
C LYS A 5 9.23 19.66 -3.59
N THR A 6 9.19 20.85 -4.16
CA THR A 6 9.33 22.12 -3.43
C THR A 6 8.06 22.97 -3.47
N MET A 7 6.97 22.47 -4.06
CA MET A 7 5.70 23.20 -4.10
C MET A 7 5.14 23.35 -2.68
N ASN A 8 4.85 24.59 -2.30
CA ASN A 8 4.16 24.91 -1.06
C ASN A 8 2.84 25.61 -1.42
N ILE A 9 1.73 24.89 -1.25
CA ILE A 9 0.38 25.36 -1.58
C ILE A 9 -0.41 25.40 -0.28
N THR A 10 -1.00 26.56 0.04
CA THR A 10 -1.79 26.73 1.26
C THR A 10 -2.89 25.68 1.36
N GLY A 11 -2.93 24.96 2.49
CA GLY A 11 -3.89 23.89 2.74
C GLY A 11 -3.43 22.50 2.30
N ILE A 12 -2.28 22.36 1.65
CA ILE A 12 -1.73 21.07 1.22
C ILE A 12 -0.56 20.67 2.14
N SER A 13 -0.65 19.50 2.76
CA SER A 13 0.39 19.01 3.69
C SER A 13 1.59 18.41 2.97
N ARG A 14 1.36 17.65 1.90
CA ARG A 14 2.41 17.05 1.06
C ARG A 14 1.87 16.69 -0.32
N ILE A 15 2.79 16.62 -1.29
CA ILE A 15 2.54 16.04 -2.62
C ILE A 15 3.48 14.85 -2.75
N GLU A 16 2.94 13.70 -3.13
CA GLU A 16 3.69 12.48 -3.38
C GLU A 16 3.43 12.05 -4.84
N LYS A 17 4.46 11.58 -5.54
CA LYS A 17 4.35 11.19 -6.96
C LYS A 17 4.26 9.67 -7.06
N CYS A 18 3.19 9.14 -7.65
CA CYS A 18 3.17 7.71 -7.99
C CYS A 18 4.24 7.42 -9.04
N VAL A 19 5.22 6.59 -8.69
CA VAL A 19 6.39 6.28 -9.53
C VAL A 19 6.44 4.84 -10.00
N ALA A 20 5.63 3.95 -9.41
CA ALA A 20 5.50 2.57 -9.86
C ALA A 20 4.16 1.95 -9.43
N GLU A 21 3.69 0.97 -10.20
CA GLU A 21 2.60 0.07 -9.86
C GLU A 21 3.03 -1.36 -10.18
N PHE A 22 2.75 -2.28 -9.26
CA PHE A 22 3.10 -3.69 -9.38
C PHE A 22 1.85 -4.56 -9.21
N GLN A 23 1.75 -5.59 -10.02
CA GLN A 23 0.79 -6.68 -9.81
C GLN A 23 1.49 -7.82 -9.08
N VAL A 24 0.98 -8.16 -7.90
CA VAL A 24 1.51 -9.22 -7.04
C VAL A 24 0.52 -10.38 -7.04
N TRP A 25 1.03 -11.59 -7.29
CA TRP A 25 0.24 -12.82 -7.27
C TRP A 25 0.49 -13.53 -5.93
N GLU A 26 -0.59 -13.82 -5.21
CA GLU A 26 -0.56 -14.49 -3.91
C GLU A 26 -1.47 -15.73 -4.01
N LEU A 27 -1.03 -16.87 -3.46
CA LEU A 27 -1.60 -18.16 -3.80
C LEU A 27 -2.52 -18.75 -2.72
N ASN A 28 -2.46 -18.26 -1.48
CA ASN A 28 -2.94 -19.02 -0.33
C ASN A 28 -3.81 -18.23 0.66
N LYS A 29 -3.54 -16.94 0.84
CA LYS A 29 -4.08 -16.14 1.95
C LYS A 29 -5.17 -15.17 1.54
N ILE A 30 -5.12 -14.63 0.32
CA ILE A 30 -6.18 -13.78 -0.21
C ILE A 30 -7.10 -14.59 -1.14
N PRO A 31 -8.43 -14.36 -1.10
CA PRO A 31 -9.37 -15.11 -1.93
C PRO A 31 -9.32 -14.74 -3.42
N PHE A 32 -8.64 -13.65 -3.77
CA PHE A 32 -8.64 -13.07 -5.13
C PHE A 32 -7.44 -13.44 -6.00
N GLY A 33 -6.44 -14.15 -5.45
CA GLY A 33 -5.25 -14.64 -6.16
C GLY A 33 -4.22 -13.59 -6.59
N LYS A 34 -4.58 -12.30 -6.57
CA LYS A 34 -3.67 -11.18 -6.86
C LYS A 34 -4.12 -9.87 -6.24
N PHE A 35 -3.18 -8.97 -6.05
CA PHE A 35 -3.40 -7.59 -5.62
C PHE A 35 -2.39 -6.66 -6.29
N LYS A 36 -2.58 -5.35 -6.14
CA LYS A 36 -1.66 -4.32 -6.64
C LYS A 36 -0.92 -3.64 -5.49
N VAL A 37 0.29 -3.18 -5.78
CA VAL A 37 1.07 -2.26 -4.94
C VAL A 37 1.42 -1.01 -5.73
N LYS A 38 1.05 0.17 -5.23
CA LYS A 38 1.53 1.46 -5.75
C LYS A 38 2.66 1.96 -4.87
N VAL A 39 3.68 2.53 -5.50
CA VAL A 39 4.82 3.16 -4.81
C VAL A 39 4.85 4.63 -5.15
N TYR A 40 4.93 5.45 -4.10
CA TYR A 40 4.95 6.89 -4.17
C TYR A 40 6.30 7.44 -3.71
N GLU A 41 6.88 8.33 -4.51
CA GLU A 41 8.06 9.10 -4.15
C GLU A 41 7.65 10.32 -3.32
N ARG A 42 8.38 10.56 -2.23
CA ARG A 42 8.22 11.69 -1.34
C ARG A 42 9.17 12.84 -1.68
N PRO A 43 8.87 14.08 -1.26
CA PRO A 43 9.74 15.23 -1.50
C PRO A 43 11.20 15.05 -1.03
N ASN A 44 11.40 14.31 0.07
CA ASN A 44 12.72 14.02 0.64
C ASN A 44 13.48 12.90 -0.09
N GLY A 45 12.92 12.33 -1.17
CA GLY A 45 13.52 11.24 -1.93
C GLY A 45 13.36 9.85 -1.30
N THR A 46 12.57 9.71 -0.23
CA THR A 46 12.14 8.39 0.26
C THR A 46 10.86 7.95 -0.44
N PHE A 47 10.45 6.71 -0.19
CA PHE A 47 9.32 6.08 -0.87
C PHE A 47 8.35 5.47 0.14
N ALA A 48 7.08 5.42 -0.23
CA ALA A 48 6.02 4.76 0.51
C ALA A 48 5.21 3.86 -0.44
N GLY A 49 4.88 2.66 0.01
CA GLY A 49 4.12 1.69 -0.74
C GLY A 49 2.82 1.33 -0.04
N PHE A 50 1.80 1.04 -0.83
CA PHE A 50 0.46 0.69 -0.34
C PHE A 50 -0.12 -0.44 -1.17
N THR A 51 -0.78 -1.41 -0.54
CA THR A 51 -1.61 -2.40 -1.24
C THR A 51 -2.99 -1.82 -1.56
N ASN A 52 -3.56 -2.21 -2.70
CA ASN A 52 -4.93 -1.83 -3.03
C ASN A 52 -5.99 -2.61 -2.23
N ILE A 53 -5.68 -3.85 -1.87
CA ILE A 53 -6.48 -4.66 -0.95
C ILE A 53 -6.16 -4.25 0.50
N GLN A 54 -7.19 -4.20 1.33
CA GLN A 54 -7.12 -3.83 2.73
C GLN A 54 -7.67 -4.98 3.59
N LEU A 55 -7.10 -5.18 4.76
CA LEU A 55 -7.55 -6.17 5.73
C LEU A 55 -8.31 -5.47 6.86
N LYS A 56 -9.55 -5.89 7.12
CA LYS A 56 -10.37 -5.31 8.18
C LYS A 56 -9.85 -5.71 9.56
N SER A 57 -9.86 -4.74 10.47
CA SER A 57 -9.59 -4.91 11.89
C SER A 57 -10.70 -5.69 12.56
N LEU A 58 -10.33 -6.59 13.49
CA LEU A 58 -11.31 -7.33 14.30
C LEU A 58 -11.91 -6.47 15.42
N GLU A 59 -11.29 -5.35 15.78
CA GLU A 59 -11.72 -4.53 16.91
C GLU A 59 -12.80 -3.52 16.51
N ASP A 60 -12.68 -2.93 15.32
CA ASP A 60 -13.50 -1.79 14.90
C ASP A 60 -13.91 -1.82 13.42
N ASP A 61 -13.66 -2.93 12.71
CA ASP A 61 -13.97 -3.13 11.28
C ASP A 61 -13.25 -2.14 10.33
N SER A 62 -12.27 -1.38 10.84
CA SER A 62 -11.48 -0.47 10.00
C SER A 62 -10.58 -1.26 9.05
N ALA A 63 -10.53 -0.88 7.77
CA ALA A 63 -9.75 -1.57 6.76
C ALA A 63 -8.35 -0.95 6.62
N GLU A 64 -7.31 -1.78 6.73
CA GLU A 64 -5.91 -1.35 6.65
C GLU A 64 -5.20 -1.95 5.43
N SER A 65 -4.61 -1.09 4.60
CA SER A 65 -3.69 -1.50 3.54
C SER A 65 -2.38 -2.01 4.14
N GLY A 66 -1.72 -2.95 3.47
CA GLY A 66 -0.31 -3.16 3.69
C GLY A 66 0.48 -1.90 3.35
N VAL A 67 1.30 -1.42 4.30
CA VAL A 67 2.12 -0.22 4.14
C VAL A 67 3.59 -0.60 4.24
N GLY A 68 4.43 0.01 3.40
CA GLY A 68 5.88 -0.13 3.51
C GLY A 68 6.63 1.15 3.17
N PHE A 69 7.88 1.22 3.61
CA PHE A 69 8.76 2.39 3.43
C PHE A 69 10.16 1.97 3.00
N GLY A 70 10.82 2.81 2.19
CA GLY A 70 12.17 2.51 1.74
C GLY A 70 12.90 3.72 1.15
N LYS A 71 14.18 3.53 0.83
CA LYS A 71 15.00 4.50 0.11
C LYS A 71 15.02 4.24 -1.40
N THR A 72 14.50 3.08 -1.82
CA THR A 72 14.31 2.72 -3.23
C THR A 72 12.92 2.13 -3.47
N ILE A 73 12.50 2.10 -4.73
CA ILE A 73 11.24 1.43 -5.14
C ILE A 73 11.26 -0.05 -4.74
N SER A 74 12.39 -0.75 -4.93
CA SER A 74 12.51 -2.18 -4.63
C SER A 74 12.40 -2.46 -3.12
N GLU A 75 13.13 -1.70 -2.29
CA GLU A 75 13.04 -1.83 -0.83
C GLU A 75 11.61 -1.58 -0.35
N THR A 76 10.96 -0.57 -0.90
CA THR A 76 9.59 -0.19 -0.53
C THR A 76 8.58 -1.26 -0.92
N LEU A 77 8.71 -1.83 -2.13
CA LEU A 77 7.87 -2.94 -2.58
C LEU A 77 8.05 -4.15 -1.67
N GLU A 78 9.29 -4.53 -1.36
CA GLU A 78 9.61 -5.66 -0.50
C GLU A 78 9.03 -5.46 0.92
N ASP A 79 9.24 -4.29 1.52
CA ASP A 79 8.73 -3.94 2.85
C ASP A 79 7.19 -3.97 2.88
N THR A 80 6.54 -3.38 1.87
CA THR A 80 5.07 -3.34 1.75
C THR A 80 4.48 -4.75 1.67
N VAL A 81 5.05 -5.62 0.82
CA VAL A 81 4.57 -6.99 0.65
C VAL A 81 4.83 -7.81 1.91
N LYS A 82 6.00 -7.68 2.54
CA LYS A 82 6.32 -8.38 3.79
C LYS A 82 5.38 -7.98 4.92
N TYR A 83 5.13 -6.68 5.07
CA TYR A 83 4.21 -6.18 6.07
C TYR A 83 2.79 -6.73 5.85
N PHE A 84 2.28 -6.63 4.62
CA PHE A 84 0.95 -7.15 4.29
C PHE A 84 0.84 -8.66 4.55
N MET A 85 1.82 -9.45 4.10
CA MET A 85 1.85 -10.89 4.40
C MET A 85 1.94 -11.16 5.91
N GLY A 86 2.62 -10.31 6.68
CA GLY A 86 2.63 -10.37 8.14
C GLY A 86 1.22 -10.21 8.73
N MET A 87 0.44 -9.24 8.25
CA MET A 87 -0.96 -9.06 8.65
C MET A 87 -1.80 -10.29 8.33
N LEU A 88 -1.68 -10.83 7.10
CA LEU A 88 -2.42 -12.02 6.67
C LEU A 88 -2.05 -13.27 7.45
N ASN A 89 -0.78 -13.39 7.86
CA ASN A 89 -0.28 -14.54 8.62
C ASN A 89 -0.61 -14.45 10.12
N ALA A 90 -0.95 -13.26 10.63
CA ALA A 90 -1.40 -13.08 12.00
C ALA A 90 -2.85 -13.54 12.24
N ARG A 91 -3.58 -13.85 11.16
CA ARG A 91 -4.98 -14.30 11.20
C ARG A 91 -5.14 -15.65 10.48
N ASP A 92 -5.99 -16.49 11.05
CA ASP A 92 -6.39 -17.76 10.47
C ASP A 92 -7.79 -17.66 9.87
N ASN A 93 -8.08 -18.53 8.89
CA ASN A 93 -9.40 -18.68 8.26
C ASN A 93 -9.98 -17.39 7.67
N LEU A 94 -9.13 -16.57 7.03
CA LEU A 94 -9.56 -15.38 6.30
C LEU A 94 -10.55 -15.76 5.19
N SER A 95 -11.60 -14.95 5.06
CA SER A 95 -12.66 -15.04 4.06
C SER A 95 -12.73 -13.75 3.25
N GLU A 96 -13.55 -13.70 2.20
CA GLU A 96 -13.74 -12.49 1.41
C GLU A 96 -14.25 -11.29 2.22
N ASP A 97 -15.07 -11.54 3.25
CA ASP A 97 -15.68 -10.48 4.08
C ASP A 97 -14.66 -9.74 4.96
N ASP A 98 -13.49 -10.36 5.18
CA ASP A 98 -12.38 -9.79 5.95
C ASP A 98 -11.59 -8.72 5.18
N PHE A 99 -11.91 -8.51 3.91
CA PHE A 99 -11.19 -7.60 3.04
C PHE A 99 -12.06 -6.43 2.58
N ASP A 100 -11.39 -5.33 2.29
CA ASP A 100 -11.94 -4.20 1.53
C ASP A 100 -10.97 -3.80 0.42
N TRP A 101 -11.40 -2.91 -0.47
CA TRP A 101 -10.61 -2.41 -1.57
C TRP A 101 -10.50 -0.89 -1.51
N SER A 102 -9.29 -0.40 -1.81
CA SER A 102 -9.11 0.99 -2.20
C SER A 102 -10.03 1.28 -3.38
N HIS A 103 -10.59 2.49 -3.43
CA HIS A 103 -11.49 2.88 -4.51
C HIS A 103 -10.78 2.70 -5.86
N PRO A 104 -11.49 2.31 -6.95
CA PRO A 104 -10.84 2.13 -8.26
C PRO A 104 -10.06 3.35 -8.74
N ASP A 105 -10.50 4.56 -8.38
CA ASP A 105 -9.79 5.81 -8.72
C ASP A 105 -8.51 6.02 -7.90
N ASP A 106 -8.35 5.34 -6.76
CA ASP A 106 -7.12 5.33 -5.98
C ASP A 106 -6.09 4.34 -6.55
N PHE A 107 -6.53 3.36 -7.38
CA PHE A 107 -5.72 2.25 -7.91
C PHE A 107 -5.78 1.98 -9.42
#